data_AF-A0A9P9XU99-F1
#
_entry.id   AF-A0A9P9XU99-F1
#
_cell.length_a   1.000
_cell.length_b   1.000
_cell.length_c   1.000
_cell.angle_alpha   90.00
_cell.angle_beta   90.00
_cell.angle_gamma   90.00
#
_symmetry.space_group_name_H-M   'P 1'
#
loop_
_entity.id
_entity.type
_entity.pdbx_description
1 polymer ?
#
loop_
_entity_poly.entity_id
_entity_poly.type
_entity_poly.pdbx_seq_one_letter_code
_entity_poly.pdbx_strand_id
1 'polypeptide(L)'
;MAAVDYMDPAAVPGFSAPLTMDDMRRSHEVYNGLPHIETRYKEEIDRDAVHGLLGIILRHGLGHLVGVYNLHRHDPLPTDTVRIEKDIGHLLAGARMTPPVPLDRVDLGNTHALTYHVEGNKLVPFEFGEGQHLVPAGVITADFMDEFTTFVAQRELVEVFAVEVEE
;
A
#
# COMPACT_ATOMS: atom_id res chain seq x y z
N MET A 1 6.25 -33.89 -11.61
CA MET A 1 5.51 -32.64 -11.89
C MET A 1 5.33 -31.96 -10.55
N ALA A 2 6.01 -30.83 -10.33
CA ALA A 2 5.79 -30.03 -9.13
C ALA A 2 4.36 -29.48 -9.19
N ALA A 3 3.65 -29.52 -8.07
CA ALA A 3 2.38 -28.84 -7.95
C ALA A 3 2.64 -27.36 -8.24
N VAL A 4 1.96 -26.82 -9.25
CA VAL A 4 1.81 -25.37 -9.38
C VAL A 4 0.95 -25.00 -8.18
N ASP A 5 1.59 -24.41 -7.17
CA ASP A 5 0.91 -23.77 -6.07
C ASP A 5 0.21 -22.56 -6.67
N TYR A 6 -1.01 -22.77 -7.18
CA TYR A 6 -1.87 -21.67 -7.55
C TYR A 6 -2.03 -20.84 -6.29
N MET A 7 -1.60 -19.57 -6.33
CA MET A 7 -1.93 -18.64 -5.27
C MET A 7 -3.44 -18.77 -5.00
N ASP A 8 -3.80 -19.26 -3.82
CA ASP A 8 -4.97 -18.71 -3.16
C ASP A 8 -4.67 -17.21 -3.10
N PRO A 9 -5.44 -16.31 -3.73
CA PRO A 9 -5.20 -14.87 -3.64
C PRO A 9 -5.13 -14.54 -2.16
N ALA A 10 -3.91 -14.54 -1.61
CA ALA A 10 -3.71 -14.60 -0.19
C ALA A 10 -4.45 -13.41 0.36
N ALA A 11 -5.40 -13.65 1.26
CA ALA A 11 -6.21 -12.64 1.93
C ALA A 11 -5.39 -11.36 2.13
N VAL A 12 -5.61 -10.34 1.29
CA VAL A 12 -4.83 -9.11 1.30
C VAL A 12 -5.56 -8.20 2.29
N PRO A 13 -4.93 -7.86 3.44
CA PRO A 13 -5.58 -7.06 4.46
C PRO A 13 -5.95 -5.69 3.91
N GLY A 14 -7.22 -5.30 4.01
CA GLY A 14 -7.73 -4.05 3.44
C GLY A 14 -8.30 -4.18 2.03
N PHE A 15 -8.12 -5.31 1.33
CA PHE A 15 -8.74 -5.57 0.03
C PHE A 15 -9.65 -6.80 0.02
N SER A 16 -9.06 -8.00 0.09
CA SER A 16 -9.81 -9.27 0.06
C SER A 16 -10.06 -9.84 1.46
N ALA A 17 -9.49 -9.22 2.49
CA ALA A 17 -9.75 -9.53 3.89
C ALA A 17 -9.81 -8.26 4.76
N PRO A 18 -10.54 -8.30 5.90
CA PRO A 18 -10.54 -7.21 6.87
C PRO A 18 -9.14 -6.90 7.42
N LEU A 19 -8.89 -5.63 7.73
CA LEU A 19 -7.70 -5.23 8.47
C LEU A 19 -7.74 -5.76 9.91
N THR A 20 -6.56 -6.10 10.43
CA THR A 20 -6.34 -6.57 11.80
C THR A 20 -5.37 -5.65 12.54
N MET A 21 -5.30 -5.80 13.87
CA MET A 21 -4.29 -5.08 14.65
C MET A 21 -2.86 -5.54 14.37
N ASP A 22 -2.67 -6.76 13.85
CA ASP A 22 -1.34 -7.23 13.46
C ASP A 22 -0.88 -6.52 12.18
N ASP A 23 -1.79 -6.21 11.26
CA ASP A 23 -1.50 -5.39 10.08
C ASP A 23 -1.07 -3.98 10.50
N MET A 24 -1.76 -3.40 11.49
CA MET A 24 -1.40 -2.08 12.03
C MET A 24 -0.02 -2.10 12.70
N ARG A 25 0.33 -3.16 13.44
CA ARG A 25 1.69 -3.29 14.01
C ARG A 25 2.73 -3.44 12.90
N ARG A 26 2.46 -4.26 11.90
CA ARG A 26 3.38 -4.46 10.77
C ARG A 26 3.57 -3.18 9.97
N SER A 27 2.51 -2.39 9.76
CA SER A 27 2.60 -1.09 9.08
C SER A 27 3.56 -0.12 9.77
N HIS A 28 3.59 -0.12 11.11
CA HIS A 28 4.49 0.72 11.87
C HIS A 28 5.96 0.38 11.56
N GLU A 29 6.28 -0.91 11.52
CA GLU A 29 7.62 -1.42 11.20
C GLU A 29 7.99 -1.11 9.75
N VAL A 30 7.09 -1.38 8.79
CA VAL A 30 7.30 -1.11 7.37
C VAL A 30 7.57 0.38 7.16
N TYR A 31 6.65 1.25 7.58
CA TYR A 31 6.76 2.69 7.37
C TYR A 31 8.05 3.25 8.01
N ASN A 32 8.41 2.84 9.23
CA ASN A 32 9.62 3.34 9.89
C ASN A 32 10.92 2.80 9.28
N GLY A 33 10.87 1.68 8.54
CA GLY A 33 11.99 1.16 7.76
C GLY A 33 12.25 1.93 6.47
N LEU A 34 11.26 2.69 5.97
CA LEU A 34 11.37 3.40 4.69
C LEU A 34 12.43 4.53 4.71
N PRO A 35 13.04 4.83 3.56
CA PRO A 35 13.91 6.00 3.43
C PRO A 35 13.12 7.28 3.67
N HIS A 36 13.77 8.27 4.29
CA HIS A 36 13.20 9.62 4.39
C HIS A 36 12.97 10.21 2.99
N ILE A 37 11.89 10.96 2.80
CA ILE A 37 11.46 11.54 1.51
C ILE A 37 12.58 12.31 0.82
N GLU A 38 13.37 13.09 1.56
CA GLU A 38 14.51 13.83 0.99
C GLU A 38 15.63 12.94 0.47
N THR A 39 15.80 11.74 1.03
CA THR A 39 16.74 10.74 0.50
C THR A 39 16.16 10.12 -0.75
N ARG A 40 14.89 9.67 -0.68
CA ARG A 40 14.22 9.00 -1.80
C ARG A 40 14.15 9.87 -3.05
N TYR A 41 13.90 11.18 -2.91
CA TYR A 41 13.82 12.11 -4.05
C TYR A 41 15.17 12.50 -4.66
N LYS A 42 16.30 12.14 -4.04
CA LYS A 42 17.63 12.31 -4.63
C LYS A 42 18.04 11.14 -5.50
N GLU A 43 17.36 10.00 -5.36
CA GLU A 43 17.64 8.80 -6.14
C GLU A 43 16.98 8.91 -7.52
N GLU A 44 17.68 8.40 -8.55
CA GLU A 44 17.13 8.36 -9.90
C GLU A 44 16.00 7.33 -9.96
N ILE A 45 14.84 7.75 -10.49
CA ILE A 45 13.71 6.86 -10.73
C ILE A 45 13.92 6.15 -12.07
N ASP A 46 13.99 4.82 -12.03
CA ASP A 46 13.99 4.00 -13.24
C ASP A 46 12.64 4.13 -13.96
N ARG A 47 12.64 4.86 -15.08
CA ARG A 47 11.44 5.12 -15.88
C ARG A 47 10.91 3.86 -16.56
N ASP A 48 11.78 2.92 -16.93
CA ASP A 48 11.36 1.68 -17.58
C ASP A 48 10.67 0.77 -16.57
N ALA A 49 11.15 0.76 -15.32
CA ALA A 49 10.46 0.09 -14.21
C ALA A 49 9.06 0.68 -13.99
N VAL A 50 8.93 2.01 -13.91
CA VAL A 50 7.63 2.69 -13.76
C VAL A 50 6.68 2.36 -14.91
N HIS A 51 7.15 2.43 -16.17
CA HIS A 51 6.33 2.06 -17.33
C HIS A 51 5.91 0.59 -17.30
N GLY A 52 6.77 -0.31 -16.83
CA GLY A 52 6.44 -1.72 -16.65
C GLY A 52 5.32 -1.94 -15.64
N LEU A 53 5.43 -1.31 -14.46
CA LEU A 53 4.42 -1.38 -13.40
C LEU A 53 3.08 -0.78 -13.85
N LEU A 54 3.08 0.41 -14.46
CA LEU A 54 1.87 1.01 -15.03
C LEU A 54 1.28 0.15 -16.14
N GLY A 55 2.12 -0.50 -16.94
CA GLY A 55 1.68 -1.44 -17.96
C GLY A 55 0.93 -2.64 -17.37
N ILE A 56 1.37 -3.17 -16.23
CA ILE A 56 0.67 -4.25 -15.49
C ILE A 56 -0.69 -3.72 -15.01
N ILE A 57 -0.70 -2.59 -14.31
CA ILE A 57 -1.93 -1.96 -13.81
C ILE A 57 -2.98 -1.78 -14.91
N LEU A 58 -2.57 -1.27 -16.08
CA LEU A 58 -3.45 -1.05 -17.22
C LEU A 58 -3.95 -2.36 -17.86
N ARG A 59 -3.11 -3.41 -17.95
CA ARG A 59 -3.53 -4.72 -18.47
C ARG A 59 -4.61 -5.38 -17.63
N HIS A 60 -4.58 -5.16 -16.32
CA HIS A 60 -5.60 -5.63 -15.38
C HIS A 60 -6.81 -4.70 -15.26
N GLY A 61 -6.85 -3.59 -16.01
CA GLY A 61 -7.95 -2.64 -15.98
C GLY A 61 -8.02 -1.78 -14.71
N LEU A 62 -6.97 -1.75 -13.91
CA LEU A 62 -6.93 -1.11 -12.60
C LEU A 62 -6.40 0.34 -12.63
N GLY A 63 -6.12 0.91 -13.80
CA GLY A 63 -5.53 2.25 -13.92
C GLY A 63 -6.42 3.42 -13.48
N HIS A 64 -7.65 3.15 -13.04
CA HIS A 64 -8.54 4.12 -12.41
C HIS A 64 -8.63 3.95 -10.89
N LEU A 65 -7.90 2.98 -10.34
CA LEU A 65 -8.05 2.51 -8.97
C LEU A 65 -6.72 2.42 -8.23
N VAL A 66 -5.65 2.02 -8.92
CA VAL A 66 -4.34 1.83 -8.31
C VAL A 66 -3.25 2.54 -9.09
N GLY A 67 -2.27 3.03 -8.35
CA GLY A 67 -1.09 3.73 -8.83
C GLY A 67 0.21 3.04 -8.43
N VAL A 68 1.32 3.69 -8.75
CA VAL A 68 2.67 3.26 -8.35
C VAL A 68 3.20 4.25 -7.34
N TYR A 69 3.32 3.79 -6.10
CA TYR A 69 3.84 4.59 -5.00
C TYR A 69 5.37 4.48 -4.94
N ASN A 70 6.06 5.63 -4.89
CA ASN A 70 7.50 5.67 -4.64
C ASN A 70 7.73 5.53 -3.13
N LEU A 71 8.31 4.43 -2.66
CA LEU A 71 8.40 4.13 -1.22
C LEU A 71 9.24 5.15 -0.45
N HIS A 72 8.60 5.88 0.46
CA HIS A 72 9.28 6.78 1.38
C HIS A 72 8.47 7.00 2.64
N ARG A 73 9.12 7.56 3.66
CA ARG A 73 8.46 8.16 4.81
C ARG A 73 8.75 9.66 4.86
N HIS A 74 7.83 10.40 5.44
CA HIS A 74 8.05 11.81 5.79
C HIS A 74 8.84 11.87 7.09
N ASP A 75 8.17 11.82 8.24
CA ASP A 75 8.83 11.72 9.55
C ASP A 75 8.71 10.31 10.13
N PRO A 76 9.64 9.88 11.01
CA PRO A 76 9.45 8.67 11.81
C PRO A 76 8.16 8.72 12.63
N LEU A 77 7.46 7.60 12.70
CA LEU A 77 6.31 7.42 13.58
C LEU A 77 6.77 7.16 15.02
N PRO A 78 6.16 7.81 16.03
CA PRO A 78 6.30 7.41 17.42
C PRO A 78 5.90 5.94 17.63
N THR A 79 6.48 5.29 18.65
CA THR A 79 6.13 3.92 19.03
C THR A 79 4.62 3.73 19.17
N ASP A 80 4.12 2.58 18.70
CA ASP A 80 2.71 2.21 18.74
C ASP A 80 1.77 3.21 18.04
N THR A 81 2.22 3.81 16.94
CA THR A 81 1.38 4.66 16.08
C THR A 81 1.44 4.25 14.61
N VAL A 82 0.38 4.56 13.86
CA VAL A 82 0.25 4.30 12.40
C VAL A 82 -0.18 5.57 11.66
N ARG A 83 0.08 5.66 10.35
CA ARG A 83 -0.39 6.77 9.50
C ARG A 83 -1.83 6.52 9.07
N ILE A 84 -2.74 7.39 9.49
CA ILE A 84 -4.13 7.37 9.01
C ILE A 84 -4.49 8.75 8.47
N GLU A 85 -4.77 8.83 7.17
CA GLU A 85 -5.32 9.99 6.51
C GLU A 85 -6.71 10.32 7.07
N LYS A 86 -6.94 11.59 7.39
CA LYS A 86 -8.19 12.13 7.92
C LYS A 86 -8.60 13.33 7.10
N ASP A 87 -9.88 13.39 6.75
CA ASP A 87 -10.50 14.56 6.17
C ASP A 87 -10.56 15.69 7.22
N ILE A 88 -9.99 16.85 6.88
CA ILE A 88 -10.06 18.07 7.68
C ILE A 88 -10.80 19.18 6.95
N GLY A 89 -11.71 18.80 6.06
CA GLY A 89 -12.63 19.67 5.31
C GLY A 89 -13.43 20.62 6.19
N HIS A 90 -13.70 20.22 7.43
CA HIS A 90 -14.32 21.06 8.44
C HIS A 90 -13.44 22.28 8.86
N LEU A 91 -12.13 22.23 8.63
CA LEU A 91 -11.18 23.33 8.83
C LEU A 91 -10.81 24.00 7.50
N LEU A 92 -10.53 23.20 6.47
CA LEU A 92 -10.11 23.65 5.16
C LEU A 92 -10.67 22.70 4.09
N ALA A 93 -11.61 23.20 3.28
CA ALA A 93 -12.29 22.39 2.27
C ALA A 93 -11.30 21.69 1.32
N GLY A 94 -11.47 20.37 1.17
CA GLY A 94 -10.61 19.53 0.33
C GLY A 94 -9.24 19.21 0.92
N ALA A 95 -8.96 19.62 2.17
CA ALA A 95 -7.71 19.28 2.82
C ALA A 95 -7.84 17.97 3.60
N ARG A 96 -6.77 17.19 3.53
CA ARG A 96 -6.56 15.97 4.31
C ARG A 96 -5.25 16.08 5.09
N MET A 97 -5.15 15.35 6.18
CA MET A 97 -3.91 15.21 6.94
C MET A 97 -3.68 13.75 7.29
N THR A 98 -2.43 13.33 7.37
CA THR A 98 -2.04 11.94 7.70
C THR A 98 -1.38 11.85 9.07
N PRO A 99 -2.04 12.22 10.19
CA PRO A 99 -1.41 12.21 11.50
C PRO A 99 -0.99 10.80 11.94
N PRO A 100 0.02 10.69 12.83
CA PRO A 100 0.22 9.46 13.60
C PRO A 100 -0.98 9.22 14.52
N VAL A 101 -1.58 8.04 14.44
CA VAL A 101 -2.69 7.59 15.28
C VAL A 101 -2.21 6.46 16.19
N PRO A 102 -2.35 6.57 17.52
CA PRO A 102 -2.06 5.48 18.45
C PRO A 102 -2.84 4.20 18.11
N LEU A 103 -2.17 3.04 18.18
CA LEU A 103 -2.78 1.74 17.85
C LEU A 103 -4.03 1.44 18.68
N ASP A 104 -4.09 1.86 19.94
CA ASP A 104 -5.26 1.68 20.82
C ASP A 104 -6.47 2.57 20.47
N ARG A 105 -6.30 3.49 19.50
CA ARG A 105 -7.34 4.39 19.01
C ARG A 105 -7.75 4.10 17.56
N VAL A 106 -7.17 3.10 16.93
CA VAL A 106 -7.53 2.71 15.57
C VAL A 106 -8.90 2.04 15.57
N ASP A 107 -9.84 2.57 14.78
CA ASP A 107 -11.11 1.92 14.49
C ASP A 107 -11.00 1.12 13.20
N LEU A 108 -10.73 -0.18 13.32
CA LEU A 108 -10.61 -1.09 12.17
C LEU A 108 -11.90 -1.17 11.33
N GLY A 109 -13.07 -0.86 11.90
CA GLY A 109 -14.33 -0.83 11.16
C GLY A 109 -14.51 0.43 10.30
N ASN A 110 -13.68 1.45 10.54
CA ASN A 110 -13.70 2.75 9.85
C ASN A 110 -12.30 3.16 9.37
N THR A 111 -11.49 2.18 8.98
CA THR A 111 -10.16 2.39 8.42
C THR A 111 -10.02 1.52 7.17
N HIS A 112 -9.40 2.06 6.13
CA HIS A 112 -9.05 1.32 4.93
C HIS A 112 -7.58 1.56 4.56
N ALA A 113 -6.98 0.65 3.80
CA ALA A 113 -5.59 0.77 3.41
C ALA A 113 -5.44 1.55 2.08
N LEU A 114 -4.46 2.45 2.04
CA LEU A 114 -4.15 3.31 0.90
C LEU A 114 -2.92 2.84 0.15
N THR A 115 -1.92 2.29 0.85
CA THR A 115 -0.66 1.89 0.22
C THR A 115 -0.20 0.53 0.71
N TYR A 116 0.43 -0.23 -0.19
CA TYR A 116 0.80 -1.63 0.02
C TYR A 116 2.24 -1.90 -0.41
N HIS A 117 3.05 -2.31 0.55
CA HIS A 117 4.43 -2.75 0.36
C HIS A 117 4.47 -4.22 -0.10
N VAL A 118 5.38 -4.57 -1.00
CA VAL A 118 5.58 -5.95 -1.47
C VAL A 118 6.52 -6.69 -0.53
N GLU A 119 6.05 -7.76 0.12
CA GLU A 119 6.86 -8.65 0.95
C GLU A 119 6.77 -10.10 0.47
N GLY A 120 7.76 -10.51 -0.33
CA GLY A 120 7.72 -11.81 -1.00
C GLY A 120 6.56 -11.87 -1.99
N ASN A 121 5.59 -12.75 -1.74
CA ASN A 121 4.36 -12.89 -2.52
C ASN A 121 3.14 -12.22 -1.87
N LYS A 122 3.35 -11.28 -0.94
CA LYS A 122 2.28 -10.61 -0.19
C LYS A 122 2.29 -9.11 -0.42
N LEU A 123 1.13 -8.51 -0.29
CA LEU A 123 0.98 -7.06 -0.11
C LEU A 123 0.67 -6.77 1.35
N VAL A 124 1.45 -5.86 1.93
CA VAL A 124 1.36 -5.44 3.33
C VAL A 124 0.95 -3.97 3.37
N PRO A 125 -0.24 -3.64 3.91
CA PRO A 125 -0.67 -2.26 3.97
C PRO A 125 0.20 -1.47 4.97
N PHE A 126 0.53 -0.22 4.65
CA PHE A 126 1.37 0.60 5.53
C PHE A 126 0.96 2.07 5.72
N GLU A 127 0.13 2.62 4.84
CA GLU A 127 -0.62 3.85 5.09
C GLU A 127 -2.11 3.59 4.90
N PHE A 128 -2.94 4.31 5.66
CA PHE A 128 -4.38 4.08 5.75
C PHE A 128 -5.15 5.39 5.62
N GLY A 129 -6.45 5.29 5.33
CA GLY A 129 -7.40 6.38 5.36
C GLY A 129 -8.54 6.09 6.34
N GLU A 130 -9.09 7.14 6.94
CA GLU A 130 -10.30 7.08 7.76
C GLU A 130 -11.54 7.00 6.87
N GLY A 131 -12.45 6.09 7.18
CA GLY A 131 -13.66 5.85 6.40
C GLY A 131 -13.73 4.44 5.82
N GLN A 132 -14.90 4.10 5.29
CA GLN A 132 -15.09 2.84 4.59
C GLN A 132 -14.43 2.87 3.21
N HIS A 133 -13.72 1.79 2.88
CA HIS A 133 -13.11 1.65 1.57
C HIS A 133 -14.18 1.59 0.47
N LEU A 134 -14.00 2.40 -0.57
CA LEU A 134 -14.88 2.37 -1.74
C LEU A 134 -14.51 1.31 -2.79
N VAL A 135 -13.39 0.57 -2.63
CA VAL A 135 -12.99 -0.47 -3.57
C VAL A 135 -13.89 -1.69 -3.42
N PRO A 136 -14.62 -2.11 -4.47
CA PRO A 136 -15.40 -3.33 -4.43
C PRO A 136 -14.50 -4.56 -4.23
N ALA A 137 -14.94 -5.49 -3.39
CA ALA A 137 -14.25 -6.77 -3.22
C ALA A 137 -14.08 -7.49 -4.57
N GLY A 138 -12.90 -8.09 -4.78
CA GLY A 138 -12.59 -8.88 -5.98
C GLY A 138 -12.14 -8.08 -7.20
N VAL A 139 -12.00 -6.75 -7.11
CA VAL A 139 -11.44 -5.95 -8.21
C VAL A 139 -9.95 -6.19 -8.37
N ILE A 140 -9.21 -6.28 -7.26
CA ILE A 140 -7.81 -6.72 -7.27
C ILE A 140 -7.79 -8.25 -7.25
N THR A 141 -7.30 -8.84 -8.33
CA THR A 141 -7.33 -10.29 -8.57
C THR A 141 -6.02 -10.97 -8.18
N ALA A 142 -6.06 -12.29 -8.00
CA ALA A 142 -4.86 -13.11 -7.81
C ALA A 142 -3.85 -12.89 -8.94
N ASP A 143 -4.35 -12.80 -10.18
CA ASP A 143 -3.52 -12.65 -11.38
C ASP A 143 -2.77 -11.31 -11.39
N PHE A 144 -3.43 -10.22 -10.98
CA PHE A 144 -2.76 -8.92 -10.83
C PHE A 144 -1.66 -9.00 -9.76
N MET A 145 -1.99 -9.60 -8.62
CA MET A 145 -1.07 -9.74 -7.49
C MET A 145 0.18 -10.54 -7.88
N ASP A 146 0.00 -11.65 -8.57
CA ASP A 146 1.08 -12.49 -9.07
C ASP A 146 1.98 -11.73 -10.04
N GLU A 147 1.39 -11.10 -11.05
CA GLU A 147 2.15 -10.39 -12.07
C GLU A 147 2.90 -9.18 -11.48
N PHE A 148 2.23 -8.40 -10.62
CA PHE A 148 2.83 -7.23 -9.98
C PHE A 148 3.99 -7.62 -9.04
N THR A 149 3.75 -8.53 -8.10
CA THR A 149 4.78 -8.93 -7.12
C THR A 149 5.95 -9.64 -7.82
N THR A 150 5.69 -10.47 -8.83
CA THR A 150 6.72 -11.11 -9.65
C THR A 150 7.57 -10.07 -10.39
N PHE A 151 6.95 -9.06 -11.00
CA PHE A 151 7.69 -8.01 -11.70
C PHE A 151 8.57 -7.21 -10.76
N VAL A 152 8.03 -6.78 -9.61
CA VAL A 152 8.77 -6.04 -8.58
C VAL A 152 9.97 -6.85 -8.09
N ALA A 153 9.77 -8.14 -7.77
CA ALA A 153 10.84 -9.01 -7.30
C ALA A 153 11.93 -9.24 -8.35
N GLN A 154 11.56 -9.54 -9.61
CA GLN A 154 12.52 -9.80 -10.70
C GLN A 154 13.38 -8.58 -11.06
N ARG A 155 12.90 -7.38 -10.74
CA ARG A 155 13.58 -6.11 -11.02
C ARG A 155 14.25 -5.50 -9.79
N GLU A 156 14.25 -6.20 -8.65
CA GLU A 156 14.80 -5.72 -7.37
C GLU A 156 14.17 -4.39 -6.89
N LEU A 157 12.87 -4.21 -7.15
CA LEU A 157 12.12 -2.96 -6.90
C LEU A 157 11.39 -2.94 -5.56
N VAL A 158 11.50 -3.98 -4.73
CA VAL A 158 10.73 -4.14 -3.48
C VAL A 158 10.94 -2.98 -2.51
N GLU A 159 12.16 -2.42 -2.43
CA GLU A 159 12.48 -1.27 -1.58
C GLU A 159 12.25 0.09 -2.29
N VAL A 160 11.72 0.07 -3.51
CA VAL A 160 11.57 1.26 -4.37
C VAL A 160 10.11 1.60 -4.62
N PHE A 161 9.29 0.61 -4.94
CA PHE A 161 7.91 0.83 -5.35
C PHE A 161 6.91 0.00 -4.53
N ALA A 162 5.74 0.60 -4.31
CA ALA A 162 4.56 0.00 -3.72
C ALA A 162 3.34 0.22 -4.63
N VAL A 163 2.23 -0.43 -4.29
CA VAL A 163 0.92 -0.13 -4.87
C VAL A 163 0.25 0.93 -4.01
N GLU A 164 -0.28 1.99 -4.61
CA GLU A 164 -1.23 2.89 -3.94
C GLU A 164 -2.63 2.68 -4.49
N VAL A 165 -3.63 2.99 -3.67
CA VAL A 165 -5.03 3.03 -4.04
C VAL A 165 -5.45 4.49 -4.16
N GLU A 166 -5.98 4.82 -5.32
CA GLU A 166 -6.48 6.15 -5.63
C GLU A 166 -7.86 6.33 -4.98
N GLU A 167 -8.10 7.49 -4.36
CA GLU A 167 -9.39 7.90 -3.78
C GLU A 167 -10.12 8.98 -4.60
#